data_AF-A0A1Y1QFW8-F1
#
_entry.id   AF-A0A1Y1QFW8-F1
#
_cell.length_a   1.000
_cell.length_b   1.000
_cell.length_c   1.000
_cell.angle_alpha   90.00
_cell.angle_beta   90.00
_cell.angle_gamma   90.00
#
_symmetry.space_group_name_H-M   'P 1'
#
loop_
_entity.id
_entity.type
_entity.pdbx_description
1 polymer ?
#
loop_
_entity_poly.entity_id
_entity_poly.type
_entity_poly.pdbx_seq_one_letter_code
_entity_poly.pdbx_strand_id
1 'polypeptide(L)' 'SNPNGLEGRMTTHLASGALERKAGVSINPSTTHVMLCGNHNMLNDMKNSLSERGLQRHLRHKPGHITTEQYF' A
#
# COMPACT_ATOMS: atom_id res chain seq x y z
N SER A 1 7.82 -22.32 1.76
CA SER A 1 7.61 -21.02 2.43
C SER A 1 8.84 -20.17 2.22
N ASN A 2 8.69 -18.89 1.89
CA ASN A 2 9.82 -17.96 1.77
C ASN A 2 10.18 -17.48 3.19
N PRO A 3 11.34 -17.88 3.77
CA PRO A 3 11.70 -17.50 5.14
C PRO A 3 11.86 -15.98 5.31
N ASN A 4 12.06 -15.25 4.21
CA ASN A 4 12.18 -13.79 4.19
C ASN A 4 10.86 -13.09 3.83
N GLY A 5 9.79 -13.84 3.53
CA GLY A 5 8.48 -13.30 3.22
C GLY A 5 7.65 -12.97 4.45
N LEU A 6 6.51 -12.32 4.22
CA LEU A 6 5.44 -12.17 5.20
C LEU A 6 4.28 -13.09 4.80
N GLU A 7 3.88 -14.00 5.69
CA GLU A 7 2.71 -14.85 5.45
C GLU A 7 1.42 -14.12 5.84
N GLY A 8 0.38 -14.22 5.01
CA GLY A 8 -0.91 -13.56 5.23
C GLY A 8 -1.22 -12.45 4.23
N ARG A 9 -2.21 -11.61 4.56
CA ARG A 9 -2.68 -10.54 3.66
C ARG A 9 -1.85 -9.27 3.80
N MET A 10 -1.59 -8.62 2.67
CA MET A 10 -0.85 -7.34 2.65
C MET A 10 -1.53 -6.26 3.51
N THR A 11 -2.86 -6.23 3.53
CA THR A 11 -3.66 -5.28 4.33
C THR A 11 -3.41 -5.44 5.83
N THR A 12 -3.33 -6.68 6.32
CA THR A 12 -2.98 -6.99 7.72
C THR A 12 -1.57 -6.54 8.07
N HIS A 13 -0.62 -6.76 7.16
CA HIS A 13 0.79 -6.36 7.38
C HIS A 13 0.99 -4.85 7.31
N LEU A 14 0.22 -4.14 6.47
CA LEU A 14 0.20 -2.69 6.47
C LEU A 14 -0.38 -2.17 7.80
N ALA A 15 -1.57 -2.63 8.21
CA ALA A 15 -2.24 -2.17 9.43
C ALA A 15 -1.41 -2.40 10.69
N SER A 16 -0.76 -3.56 10.82
CA SER A 16 0.11 -3.89 11.97
C SER A 16 1.51 -3.24 11.93
N GLY A 17 1.87 -2.57 10.83
CA GLY A 17 3.21 -2.04 10.56
C GLY A 17 4.27 -3.13 10.30
N ALA A 18 3.88 -4.40 10.18
CA ALA A 18 4.81 -5.50 9.90
C ALA A 18 5.48 -5.33 8.52
N LEU A 19 4.75 -4.79 7.54
CA LEU A 19 5.28 -4.50 6.21
C LEU A 19 6.46 -3.53 6.26
N GLU A 20 6.28 -2.38 6.90
CA GLU A 20 7.31 -1.35 7.06
C GLU A 20 8.49 -1.84 7.87
N ARG A 21 8.25 -2.56 8.99
CA ARG A 21 9.33 -3.15 9.81
C ARG A 21 10.16 -4.16 9.02
N LYS A 22 9.51 -5.02 8.23
CA LYS A 22 10.20 -6.02 7.41
C LYS A 22 10.99 -5.38 6.28
N ALA A 23 10.44 -4.33 5.66
CA ALA A 23 11.06 -3.61 4.55
C ALA A 23 12.11 -2.59 5.00
N GLY A 24 12.14 -2.19 6.27
CA GLY A 24 13.06 -1.18 6.80
C GLY A 24 12.78 0.24 6.30
N VAL A 25 11.54 0.51 5.85
CA VAL A 25 11.13 1.82 5.30
C VAL A 25 9.82 2.27 5.93
N SER A 26 9.63 3.59 6.02
CA SER A 26 8.35 4.18 6.43
C SER A 26 7.55 4.58 5.20
N ILE A 27 6.25 4.29 5.22
CA ILE A 27 5.26 4.72 4.22
C ILE A 27 4.62 6.01 4.72
N ASN A 28 4.97 7.13 4.11
CA ASN A 28 4.42 8.43 4.45
C ASN A 28 4.29 9.35 3.21
N PRO A 29 3.43 10.39 3.26
CA PRO A 29 3.19 11.26 2.11
C PRO A 29 4.42 12.04 1.64
N SER A 30 5.38 12.36 2.52
CA SER A 30 6.53 13.20 2.16
C SER A 30 7.60 12.46 1.36
N THR A 31 7.65 11.12 1.42
CA THR A 31 8.76 10.33 0.85
C THR A 31 8.34 9.12 0.06
N THR A 32 7.04 8.79 0.00
CA THR A 32 6.57 7.52 -0.58
C THR A 32 5.58 7.71 -1.71
N HIS A 33 5.77 6.94 -2.78
CA HIS A 33 4.75 6.64 -3.77
C HIS A 33 4.51 5.12 -3.79
N VAL A 34 3.25 4.69 -3.65
CA VAL A 34 2.83 3.29 -3.58
C VAL A 34 2.15 2.90 -4.88
N MET A 35 2.64 1.84 -5.51
CA MET A 35 2.01 1.21 -6.67
C MET A 35 1.34 -0.10 -6.22
N LEU A 36 0.05 -0.26 -6.50
CA LEU A 36 -0.73 -1.44 -6.11
C LEU A 36 -1.28 -2.13 -7.35
N CYS A 37 -1.06 -3.44 -7.48
CA CYS A 37 -1.71 -4.27 -8.49
C CYS A 37 -2.35 -5.51 -7.84
N GLY A 38 -3.57 -5.83 -8.24
CA GLY A 38 -4.24 -7.05 -7.80
C GLY A 38 -5.76 -6.99 -7.88
N ASN A 39 -6.41 -7.77 -7.01
CA ASN A 39 -7.86 -7.87 -6.97
C ASN A 39 -8.53 -6.63 -6.38
N HIS A 40 -9.76 -6.36 -6.83
CA HIS A 40 -10.55 -5.20 -6.43
C HIS A 40 -10.64 -4.99 -4.89
N ASN A 41 -10.90 -6.05 -4.13
CA ASN A 41 -11.08 -5.96 -2.68
C ASN A 41 -9.79 -5.53 -1.97
N MET A 42 -8.67 -6.15 -2.32
CA MET A 42 -7.35 -5.81 -1.78
C MET A 42 -6.98 -4.36 -2.12
N LEU A 43 -7.24 -3.92 -3.35
CA LEU A 43 -6.97 -2.54 -3.76
C LEU A 43 -7.78 -1.54 -2.93
N ASN A 44 -9.07 -1.79 -2.69
CA ASN A 44 -9.92 -0.90 -1.90
C ASN A 44 -9.44 -0.82 -0.45
N ASP A 45 -9.19 -1.97 0.17
CA ASP A 45 -8.71 -2.02 1.56
C ASP A 45 -7.36 -1.28 1.71
N MET A 46 -6.41 -1.54 0.80
CA MET A 46 -5.10 -0.87 0.83
C MET A 46 -5.23 0.64 0.60
N LYS A 47 -6.05 1.09 -0.36
CA LYS A 47 -6.29 2.52 -0.61
C LYS A 47 -6.86 3.21 0.63
N ASN A 48 -7.81 2.58 1.32
CA ASN A 48 -8.42 3.13 2.53
C ASN A 48 -7.39 3.28 3.64
N SER A 49 -6.65 2.21 3.97
CA SER A 49 -5.60 2.27 5.01
C SER A 49 -4.47 3.24 4.69
N LEU A 50 -4.09 3.41 3.42
CA LEU A 50 -3.10 4.41 3.03
C LEU A 50 -3.67 5.84 3.11
N SER A 51 -4.96 6.03 2.79
CA SER A 51 -5.63 7.33 2.89
C SER A 51 -5.77 7.80 4.33
N GLU A 52 -6.02 6.89 5.28
CA GLU A 52 -6.00 7.17 6.72
C GLU A 52 -4.62 7.68 7.20
N ARG A 53 -3.55 7.34 6.48
CA ARG A 53 -2.18 7.83 6.73
C ARG A 53 -1.85 9.12 5.96
N GLY A 54 -2.84 9.75 5.32
CA GLY A 54 -2.68 10.98 4.56
C GLY A 54 -2.12 10.80 3.15
N LEU A 55 -1.90 9.56 2.68
CA LEU A 55 -1.57 9.34 1.29
C LEU A 55 -2.80 9.62 0.43
N GLN A 56 -2.58 10.02 -0.82
CA GLN A 56 -3.64 10.46 -1.72
C GLN A 56 -3.50 9.73 -3.03
N ARG A 57 -4.62 9.43 -3.68
CA ARG A 57 -4.59 8.84 -5.02
C ARG A 57 -3.93 9.81 -6.00
N HIS A 58 -2.99 9.29 -6.79
CA HIS A 58 -2.41 10.02 -7.89
C HIS A 58 -3.39 10.08 -9.06
N LEU A 59 -3.65 11.28 -9.57
CA LEU A 59 -4.51 11.53 -10.73
C LEU A 59 -3.71 12.34 -11.76
N ARG A 60 -4.08 12.22 -13.05
CA ARG A 60 -3.40 12.94 -14.14
C ARG A 60 -3.29 14.46 -13.90
N HIS A 61 -4.31 15.07 -13.31
CA HIS A 61 -4.37 16.52 -13.05
C HIS A 61 -4.06 16.90 -11.59
N LYS A 62 -3.88 15.91 -10.71
CA LYS A 62 -3.63 16.12 -9.28
C LYS A 62 -2.60 15.12 -8.80
N PRO A 63 -1.34 15.55 -8.59
CA PRO A 63 -0.32 14.70 -8.03
C PRO A 63 -0.76 14.11 -6.69
N GLY A 64 -0.41 12.85 -6.50
CA GLY A 64 -0.63 12.10 -5.28
C GLY A 64 0.38 10.96 -5.17
N HIS A 65 0.13 10.07 -4.23
CA HIS A 65 1.05 9.07 -3.71
C HIS A 65 0.67 7.64 -4.11
N ILE A 66 -0.57 7.39 -4.56
CA ILE A 66 -1.06 6.03 -4.81
C ILE A 66 -1.43 5.84 -6.28
N THR A 67 -0.79 4.88 -6.95
CA THR A 67 -1.15 4.41 -8.30
C THR A 67 -1.66 2.98 -8.21
N THR A 68 -2.75 2.66 -8.92
CA THR A 68 -3.38 1.34 -8.86
C THR A 68 -3.64 0.76 -10.24
N GLU A 69 -3.41 -0.53 -10.39
CA GLU A 69 -3.82 -1.37 -11.52
C GLU A 69 -4.72 -2.50 -11.01
N GLN A 70 -5.92 -2.64 -11.57
CA GLN A 70 -6.81 -3.75 -11.22
C GLN A 70 -6.57 -4.90 -12.19
N TYR A 71 -6.18 -6.06 -11.65
CA TYR A 71 -5.90 -7.26 -12.45
C TYR A 71 -7.18 -8.02 -12.82
N PHE A 72 -8.16 -8.03 -11.89
CA PHE A 72 -9.52 -8.56 -12.06
C PHE A 72 -10.47 -7.90 -11.05
#